data_AF-E0XSM9-F1
#
_entry.id   AF-E0XSM9-F1
#
_cell.length_a   1.000
_cell.length_b   1.000
_cell.length_c   1.000
_cell.angle_alpha   90.00
_cell.angle_beta   90.00
_cell.angle_gamma   90.00
#
_symmetry.space_group_name_H-M   'P 1'
#
loop_
_entity.id
_entity.type
_entity.pdbx_description
1 polymer ?
#
loop_
_entity_poly.entity_id
_entity_poly.type
_entity_poly.pdbx_seq_one_letter_code
_entity_poly.pdbx_strand_id
1 'polypeptide(L)'
;MPAGARGNTWIAESCKTAFANPPEPFISLANNAGFSEIIRFAQKTFDPRQFCTNLLVAGAERWGERDWIDKLTDWWAATNVEPNARKCDLNIPQVLDWGFGHLKCGIYGRIVSAGLIEVRDKFALLP
;
A
#
# COMPACT_ATOMS: atom_id res chain seq x y z
N MET A 1 12.33 -22.60 9.56
CA MET A 1 11.78 -22.81 8.20
C MET A 1 12.80 -23.61 7.40
N PRO A 2 12.42 -24.63 6.63
CA PRO A 2 13.39 -25.33 5.77
C PRO A 2 13.89 -24.37 4.67
N ALA A 3 15.14 -24.54 4.27
CA ALA A 3 15.76 -23.71 3.24
C ALA A 3 15.25 -24.14 1.86
N GLY A 4 14.58 -23.22 1.16
CA GLY A 4 14.21 -23.38 -0.26
C GLY A 4 12.74 -23.72 -0.53
N ALA A 5 12.36 -23.53 -1.79
CA ALA A 5 11.04 -23.90 -2.29
C ALA A 5 10.85 -25.42 -2.22
N ARG A 6 9.68 -25.87 -1.76
CA ARG A 6 9.35 -27.30 -1.76
C ARG A 6 8.85 -27.69 -3.15
N GLY A 7 9.55 -28.60 -3.84
CA GLY A 7 9.15 -29.15 -5.14
C GLY A 7 9.79 -28.48 -6.35
N ASN A 8 9.35 -28.86 -7.56
CA ASN A 8 9.83 -28.27 -8.81
C ASN A 8 9.33 -26.82 -8.93
N THR A 9 10.25 -25.88 -9.05
CA THR A 9 9.93 -24.46 -9.27
C THR A 9 9.66 -24.22 -10.76
N TRP A 10 8.55 -23.55 -11.05
CA TRP A 10 8.20 -23.11 -12.40
C TRP A 10 8.06 -21.59 -12.44
N ILE A 11 8.50 -20.97 -13.53
CA ILE A 11 8.22 -19.55 -13.81
C ILE A 11 6.96 -19.51 -14.67
N ALA A 12 6.00 -18.68 -14.30
CA ALA A 12 4.76 -18.47 -15.04
C ALA A 12 4.70 -17.04 -15.57
N GLU A 13 4.18 -16.87 -16.77
CA GLU A 13 3.93 -15.59 -17.42
C GLU A 13 2.47 -15.53 -17.89
N SER A 14 1.84 -14.36 -17.81
CA SER A 14 0.49 -14.12 -18.33
C SER A 14 0.34 -12.68 -18.77
N CYS A 15 -0.29 -12.46 -19.92
CA CYS A 15 -0.75 -11.14 -20.36
C CYS A 15 -2.23 -10.87 -20.01
N LYS A 16 -2.94 -11.86 -19.47
CA LYS A 16 -4.39 -11.78 -19.17
C LYS A 16 -4.69 -11.65 -17.68
N THR A 17 -3.71 -11.89 -16.82
CA THR A 17 -3.89 -11.97 -15.37
C THR A 17 -2.79 -11.16 -14.70
N ALA A 18 -3.18 -10.32 -13.75
CA ALA A 18 -2.23 -9.67 -12.86
C ALA A 18 -1.78 -10.64 -11.77
N PHE A 19 -0.48 -10.72 -11.50
CA PHE A 19 0.06 -11.43 -10.33
C PHE A 19 0.03 -10.51 -9.10
N ALA A 20 -1.13 -9.91 -8.84
CA ALA A 20 -1.39 -9.08 -7.67
C ALA A 20 -2.14 -9.89 -6.61
N ASN A 21 -2.17 -9.37 -5.39
CA ASN A 21 -2.95 -9.98 -4.30
C ASN A 21 -4.47 -9.94 -4.58
N PRO A 22 -5.07 -8.81 -5.00
CA PRO A 22 -6.41 -8.84 -5.56
C PRO A 22 -6.43 -9.53 -6.94
N PRO A 23 -7.48 -10.30 -7.25
CA PRO A 23 -7.59 -11.02 -8.52
C PRO A 23 -7.80 -10.09 -9.73
N GLU A 24 -8.37 -8.90 -9.49
CA GLU A 24 -8.57 -7.87 -10.50
C GLU A 24 -7.37 -6.90 -10.55
N PRO A 25 -7.03 -6.37 -11.75
CA PRO A 25 -5.90 -5.47 -11.94
C PRO A 25 -6.22 -4.05 -11.42
N PHE A 26 -6.24 -3.91 -10.10
CA PHE A 26 -6.39 -2.62 -9.44
C PHE A 26 -5.06 -1.88 -9.29
N ILE A 27 -5.14 -0.55 -9.23
CA ILE A 27 -4.07 0.33 -8.79
C ILE A 27 -4.30 0.66 -7.33
N SER A 28 -3.26 0.54 -6.51
CA SER A 28 -3.27 0.98 -5.11
C SER A 28 -2.88 2.45 -4.99
N LEU A 29 -3.57 3.17 -4.10
CA LEU A 29 -3.32 4.57 -3.81
C LEU A 29 -3.27 4.78 -2.29
N ALA A 30 -2.32 5.56 -1.80
CA ALA A 30 -2.19 5.89 -0.39
C ALA A 30 -1.94 7.38 -0.20
N ASN A 31 -2.30 7.86 0.97
CA ASN A 31 -2.12 9.24 1.37
C ASN A 31 -0.84 9.41 2.19
N ASN A 32 0.03 10.31 1.76
CA ASN A 32 1.28 10.61 2.44
C ASN A 32 1.09 11.16 3.87
N ALA A 33 -0.04 11.82 4.15
CA ALA A 33 -0.35 12.31 5.49
C ALA A 33 -0.51 11.17 6.50
N GLY A 34 -1.08 10.03 6.09
CA GLY A 34 -1.19 8.84 6.94
C GLY A 34 0.17 8.28 7.34
N PHE A 35 1.15 8.31 6.43
CA PHE A 35 2.50 7.82 6.72
C PHE A 35 3.21 8.67 7.76
N SER A 36 3.03 9.99 7.69
CA SER A 36 3.53 10.92 8.71
C SER A 36 2.96 10.61 10.10
N GLU A 37 1.66 10.29 10.18
CA GLU A 37 1.04 9.93 11.47
C GLU A 37 1.55 8.59 12.00
N ILE A 38 1.78 7.59 11.13
CA ILE A 38 2.39 6.31 11.52
C ILE A 38 3.80 6.55 12.08
N ILE A 39 4.64 7.34 11.40
CA ILE A 39 6.00 7.68 11.87
C ILE A 39 5.93 8.38 13.24
N ARG A 40 5.00 9.31 13.40
CA ARG A 40 4.79 10.05 14.64
C ARG A 40 4.34 9.14 15.78
N PHE A 41 3.40 8.22 15.55
CA PHE A 41 2.94 7.31 16.61
C PHE A 41 4.02 6.27 16.96
N ALA A 42 4.63 5.66 15.93
CA ALA A 42 5.67 4.64 16.11
C ALA A 42 6.98 5.18 16.67
N GLN A 43 7.20 6.50 16.60
CA GLN A 43 8.49 7.14 16.89
C GLN A 43 9.64 6.50 16.10
N LYS A 44 9.34 6.05 14.87
CA LYS A 44 10.25 5.30 14.01
C LYS A 44 9.95 5.61 12.55
N THR A 45 11.00 5.78 11.75
CA THR A 45 10.89 5.97 10.32
C THR A 45 10.74 4.64 9.59
N PHE A 46 10.14 4.67 8.41
CA PHE A 46 10.08 3.54 7.50
C PHE A 46 10.18 4.04 6.06
N ASP A 47 10.45 3.11 5.13
CA ASP A 47 10.46 3.41 3.70
C ASP A 47 9.03 3.26 3.15
N PRO A 48 8.44 4.28 2.50
CA PRO A 48 7.12 4.19 1.89
C PRO A 48 6.95 2.99 0.94
N ARG A 49 8.03 2.47 0.34
CA ARG A 49 8.00 1.28 -0.51
C ARG A 49 7.62 -0.01 0.25
N GLN A 50 7.71 -0.03 1.58
CA GLN A 50 7.18 -1.12 2.42
C GLN A 50 5.70 -1.37 2.15
N PHE A 51 4.99 -0.34 1.70
CA PHE A 51 3.54 -0.31 1.56
C PHE A 51 3.12 -0.87 0.20
N CYS A 52 4.07 -1.03 -0.72
CA CYS A 52 3.90 -1.50 -2.09
C CYS A 52 2.80 -0.76 -2.87
N THR A 53 2.46 0.45 -2.43
CA THR A 53 1.46 1.30 -3.08
C THR A 53 1.98 1.80 -4.43
N ASN A 54 1.12 1.84 -5.44
CA ASN A 54 1.48 2.35 -6.76
C ASN A 54 1.53 3.88 -6.79
N LEU A 55 0.53 4.55 -6.20
CA LEU A 55 0.40 6.01 -6.20
C LEU A 55 0.39 6.57 -4.78
N LEU A 56 1.26 7.55 -4.52
CA LEU A 56 1.29 8.30 -3.27
C LEU A 56 0.72 9.70 -3.52
N VAL A 57 -0.41 10.00 -2.91
CA VAL A 57 -1.06 11.31 -3.00
C VAL A 57 -0.63 12.18 -1.83
N ALA A 58 -0.30 13.43 -2.13
CA ALA A 58 0.06 14.46 -1.15
C ALA A 58 -0.98 15.58 -1.15
N GLY A 59 -1.08 16.31 -0.03
CA GLY A 59 -1.98 17.46 0.12
C GLY A 59 -3.36 17.15 0.68
N ALA A 60 -3.69 15.87 0.88
CA ALA A 60 -4.91 15.46 1.58
C ALA A 60 -4.73 15.54 3.11
N GLU A 61 -5.83 15.71 3.84
CA GLU A 61 -5.81 15.59 5.31
C GLU A 61 -5.44 14.16 5.73
N ARG A 62 -5.00 13.99 6.98
CA ARG A 62 -4.72 12.66 7.53
C ARG A 62 -5.95 11.77 7.38
N TRP A 63 -5.75 10.58 6.83
CA TRP A 63 -6.81 9.62 6.56
C TRP A 63 -7.94 10.14 5.64
N GLY A 64 -7.73 11.26 4.92
CA GLY A 64 -8.74 11.83 4.03
C GLY A 64 -9.17 10.87 2.91
N GLU A 65 -8.35 9.88 2.57
CA GLU A 65 -8.72 8.82 1.62
C GLU A 65 -9.94 7.99 2.05
N ARG A 66 -10.27 8.03 3.35
CA ARG A 66 -11.46 7.37 3.92
C ARG A 66 -12.75 8.06 3.54
N ASP A 67 -12.69 9.34 3.19
CA ASP A 67 -13.85 10.12 2.78
C ASP A 67 -14.04 10.11 1.26
N TRP A 68 -13.08 9.55 0.50
CA TRP A 68 -13.13 9.51 -0.95
C TRP A 68 -13.99 8.37 -1.48
N ILE A 69 -14.05 7.26 -0.75
CA ILE A 69 -14.78 6.05 -1.13
C ILE A 69 -15.32 5.31 0.09
N ASP A 70 -16.39 4.55 -0.10
CA ASP A 70 -17.03 3.79 0.98
C ASP A 70 -16.23 2.55 1.43
N LYS A 71 -15.30 2.06 0.61
CA LYS A 71 -14.59 0.79 0.85
C LYS A 71 -13.08 0.94 0.90
N LEU A 72 -12.57 1.00 2.12
CA LEU A 72 -11.14 0.98 2.44
C LEU A 72 -10.59 -0.44 2.49
N THR A 73 -9.26 -0.54 2.36
CA THR A 73 -8.54 -1.81 2.41
C THR A 73 -7.71 -1.94 3.67
N ASP A 74 -7.76 -3.11 4.28
CA ASP A 74 -6.88 -3.48 5.39
C ASP A 74 -5.48 -3.78 4.84
N TRP A 75 -4.45 -3.47 5.62
CA TRP A 75 -3.09 -3.79 5.20
C TRP A 75 -2.70 -5.26 5.35
N TRP A 76 -1.68 -5.63 4.59
CA TRP A 76 -1.08 -6.96 4.54
C TRP A 76 0.23 -6.98 5.35
N ALA A 77 0.54 -8.13 5.95
CA ALA A 77 1.70 -8.33 6.83
C ALA A 77 3.08 -8.11 6.19
N ALA A 78 3.16 -7.99 4.86
CA ALA A 78 4.39 -7.79 4.11
C ALA A 78 4.98 -6.38 4.30
N THR A 79 4.19 -5.45 4.85
CA THR A 79 4.68 -4.11 5.20
C THR A 79 5.77 -4.09 6.23
N ASN A 80 5.89 -5.13 7.06
CA ASN A 80 6.90 -5.13 8.12
C ASN A 80 8.33 -5.26 7.58
N VAL A 81 8.52 -5.68 6.31
CA VAL A 81 9.85 -5.95 5.75
C VAL A 81 10.44 -4.70 5.11
N GLU A 82 11.57 -4.23 5.63
CA GLU A 82 12.32 -3.12 5.03
C GLU A 82 12.90 -3.53 3.65
N PRO A 83 12.67 -2.75 2.56
CA PRO A 83 13.04 -3.16 1.21
C PRO A 83 14.54 -3.36 1.01
N ASN A 84 15.38 -2.57 1.68
CA ASN A 84 16.83 -2.62 1.48
C ASN A 84 17.52 -3.56 2.49
N ALA A 85 17.13 -3.52 3.77
CA ALA A 85 17.76 -4.34 4.81
C ALA A 85 17.12 -5.71 5.05
N ARG A 86 15.93 -5.99 4.50
CA ARG A 86 15.14 -7.23 4.73
C ARG A 86 14.86 -7.52 6.21
N LYS A 87 14.78 -6.48 7.03
CA LYS A 87 14.51 -6.58 8.47
C LYS A 87 13.03 -6.32 8.76
N CYS A 88 12.50 -7.00 9.78
CA CYS A 88 11.15 -6.80 10.29
C CYS A 88 11.17 -5.89 11.52
N ASP A 89 11.45 -4.61 11.29
CA ASP A 89 11.84 -3.68 12.34
C ASP A 89 10.67 -2.84 12.89
N LEU A 90 9.56 -2.74 12.16
CA LEU A 90 8.36 -2.02 12.56
C LEU A 90 7.14 -2.91 12.26
N ASN A 91 6.31 -3.15 13.27
CA ASN A 91 5.05 -3.87 13.07
C ASN A 91 3.94 -2.87 12.71
N ILE A 92 3.85 -2.53 11.42
CA ILE A 92 2.93 -1.50 10.92
C ILE A 92 1.46 -1.85 11.20
N PRO A 93 0.98 -3.10 10.99
CA PRO A 93 -0.38 -3.47 11.37
C PRO A 93 -0.68 -3.22 12.85
N GLN A 94 0.25 -3.54 13.74
CA GLN A 94 0.08 -3.31 15.18
C GLN A 94 0.09 -1.83 15.53
N VAL A 95 0.96 -1.04 14.91
CA VAL A 95 0.97 0.43 15.06
C VAL A 95 -0.36 1.04 14.62
N LEU A 96 -0.90 0.56 13.50
CA LEU A 96 -2.17 1.04 12.96
C LEU A 96 -3.34 0.72 13.89
N ASP A 97 -3.41 -0.52 14.36
CA ASP A 97 -4.46 -0.98 15.28
C ASP A 97 -4.40 -0.23 16.62
N TRP A 98 -3.23 -0.15 17.25
CA TRP A 98 -3.07 0.48 18.56
C TRP A 98 -3.14 2.00 18.51
N GLY A 99 -2.61 2.61 17.45
CA GLY A 99 -2.53 4.07 17.34
C GLY A 99 -3.78 4.72 16.77
N PHE A 100 -4.48 4.03 15.88
CA PHE A 100 -5.58 4.63 15.11
C PHE A 100 -6.87 3.79 15.14
N GLY A 101 -6.86 2.61 15.78
CA GLY A 101 -8.04 1.76 15.94
C GLY A 101 -8.53 1.12 14.64
N HIS A 102 -7.67 1.02 13.62
CA HIS A 102 -7.99 0.38 12.36
C HIS A 102 -6.73 -0.08 11.62
N LEU A 103 -6.85 -1.13 10.80
CA LEU A 103 -5.78 -1.60 9.91
C LEU A 103 -5.80 -0.94 8.52
N LYS A 104 -6.73 -0.01 8.32
CA LYS A 104 -7.04 0.59 7.01
C LYS A 104 -6.07 1.70 6.66
N CYS A 105 -5.41 1.60 5.51
CA CYS A 105 -4.61 2.69 4.95
C CYS A 105 -4.50 2.52 3.43
N GLY A 106 -4.90 3.54 2.69
CA GLY A 106 -4.99 3.49 1.24
C GLY A 106 -6.26 2.81 0.70
N ILE A 107 -6.38 2.87 -0.63
CA ILE A 107 -7.53 2.46 -1.41
C ILE A 107 -7.09 1.74 -2.69
N TYR A 108 -7.97 0.92 -3.27
CA TYR A 108 -7.80 0.39 -4.62
C TYR A 108 -8.73 1.09 -5.60
N GLY A 109 -8.18 1.49 -6.75
CA GLY A 109 -8.92 2.06 -7.86
C GLY A 109 -8.83 1.16 -9.10
N ARG A 110 -9.91 1.13 -9.88
CA ARG A 110 -9.90 0.55 -11.22
C ARG A 110 -9.56 1.64 -12.23
N ILE A 111 -8.72 1.30 -13.20
CA ILE A 111 -8.43 2.20 -14.32
C ILE A 111 -9.67 2.29 -15.21
N VAL A 112 -10.24 3.49 -15.34
CA VAL A 112 -11.40 3.76 -16.21
C VAL A 112 -11.00 4.31 -17.58
N SER A 113 -9.83 4.95 -17.66
CA SER A 113 -9.24 5.46 -18.89
C SER A 113 -7.73 5.28 -18.81
N ALA A 114 -7.14 4.77 -19.89
CA ALA A 114 -5.69 4.69 -20.02
C ALA A 114 -5.10 6.09 -20.24
N GLY A 115 -3.88 6.29 -19.79
CA GLY A 115 -3.16 7.56 -19.91
C GLY A 115 -1.78 7.48 -19.27
N LEU A 116 -0.97 8.51 -19.54
CA LEU A 116 0.29 8.73 -18.83
C LEU A 116 0.02 9.61 -17.61
N ILE A 117 0.73 9.31 -16.53
CA ILE A 117 0.77 10.12 -15.32
C ILE A 117 2.22 10.36 -14.95
N GLU A 118 2.50 11.55 -14.42
CA GLU A 118 3.82 11.94 -13.96
C GLU A 118 3.82 12.31 -12.48
N VAL A 119 5.00 12.23 -11.87
CA VAL A 119 5.17 12.66 -10.48
C VAL A 119 4.86 14.15 -10.40
N ARG A 120 3.98 14.53 -9.47
CA ARG A 120 3.42 15.89 -9.25
C ARG A 120 2.24 16.26 -10.15
N ASP A 121 1.66 15.33 -10.88
CA ASP A 121 0.35 15.54 -11.48
C ASP A 121 -0.70 15.87 -10.41
N LYS A 122 -1.67 16.70 -10.80
CA LYS A 122 -2.77 17.10 -9.91
C LYS A 122 -3.75 15.94 -9.74
N PHE A 123 -4.14 15.71 -8.49
CA PHE A 123 -5.19 14.76 -8.12
C PHE A 123 -6.47 15.53 -7.79
N ALA A 124 -7.61 15.04 -8.27
CA ALA A 124 -8.93 15.60 -7.97
C ALA A 124 -9.95 14.48 -7.83
N LEU A 125 -10.91 14.67 -6.93
CA LEU A 125 -12.11 13.83 -6.85
C LEU A 125 -13.12 14.33 -7.87
N LEU A 126 -13.61 13.42 -8.69
CA LEU A 126 -14.69 13.70 -9.63
C LEU A 126 -16.04 13.43 -8.94
N PRO A 127 -17.08 14.21 -9.25
CA PRO A 127 -18.43 14.00 -8.71
C PRO A 127 -19.08 12.70 -9.19
#